data_AF-A0A352JAY8-F1
#
_entry.id   AF-A0A352JAY8-F1
#
_cell.length_a   1.000
_cell.length_b   1.000
_cell.length_c   1.000
_cell.angle_alpha   90.00
_cell.angle_beta   90.00
_cell.angle_gamma   90.00
#
_symmetry.space_group_name_H-M   'P 1'
#
loop_
_entity.id
_entity.type
_entity.pdbx_description
1 polymer ?
#
loop_
_entity_poly.entity_id
_entity_poly.type
_entity_poly.pdbx_seq_one_letter_code
_entity_poly.pdbx_strand_id
1 'polypeptide(L)'
;MVDINNWLLLHKTIIYEADYLRRKFRLFKAFILLLSLGTLIVISLGDTQSFFIGENSLIPNSWTVLKDKNTVNIISVFIITASYILPWIAEFSLNQKENAELADAIKESLIPALQTELKSLKADIKRRFKFSKSIRLSIFIPIRQGIAKWSFQMICKTDNVPDKELLASFNLDEGVVGYTFLKSKKHCVELINFSDCNSLPKSYKHLTYENEVLINKNIQSVLVIGAFQEGAIVGLLAIDTEDSQDMSKMADISLHDDALDWIIAKSNAIRLLWRMKNHV
;
A
#
# COMPACT_ATOMS: atom_id res chain seq x y z
N MET A 1 -3.73 -29.50 -12.62
CA MET A 1 -3.33 -29.21 -11.22
C MET A 1 -2.94 -27.75 -11.15
N VAL A 2 -3.69 -26.92 -10.44
CA VAL A 2 -3.26 -25.54 -10.17
C VAL A 2 -2.14 -25.64 -9.15
N ASP A 3 -0.94 -25.16 -9.50
CA ASP A 3 0.20 -25.10 -8.59
C ASP A 3 -0.20 -24.31 -7.33
N ILE A 4 -0.02 -24.91 -6.14
CA ILE A 4 -0.42 -24.34 -4.85
C ILE A 4 0.18 -22.94 -4.65
N ASN A 5 1.38 -22.70 -5.19
CA ASN A 5 2.04 -21.40 -5.13
C ASN A 5 1.30 -20.33 -5.94
N ASN A 6 0.76 -20.69 -7.11
CA ASN A 6 -0.02 -19.78 -7.93
C ASN A 6 -1.36 -19.42 -7.26
N TRP A 7 -1.97 -20.37 -6.56
CA TRP A 7 -3.19 -20.09 -5.79
C TRP A 7 -2.92 -19.16 -4.61
N LEU A 8 -1.84 -19.38 -3.85
CA LEU A 8 -1.44 -18.51 -2.73
C LEU A 8 -1.14 -17.09 -3.20
N LEU A 9 -0.40 -16.94 -4.30
CA LEU A 9 -0.11 -15.65 -4.91
C LEU A 9 -1.41 -14.95 -5.32
N LEU A 10 -2.30 -15.64 -6.04
CA LEU A 10 -3.59 -15.09 -6.48
C LEU A 10 -4.42 -14.63 -5.28
N HIS A 11 -4.53 -15.46 -4.24
CA HIS A 11 -5.28 -15.14 -3.03
C HIS A 11 -4.74 -13.88 -2.34
N LYS A 12 -3.41 -13.78 -2.18
CA LYS A 12 -2.80 -12.58 -1.59
C LYS A 12 -3.05 -11.36 -2.48
N THR A 13 -2.83 -11.45 -3.80
CA THR A 13 -3.09 -10.34 -4.73
C THR A 13 -4.53 -9.82 -4.64
N ILE A 14 -5.53 -10.71 -4.53
CA ILE A 14 -6.94 -10.31 -4.36
C ILE A 14 -7.14 -9.54 -3.05
N ILE A 15 -6.55 -10.01 -1.94
CA ILE A 15 -6.63 -9.30 -0.65
C ILE A 15 -6.02 -7.90 -0.76
N TYR A 16 -4.85 -7.77 -1.40
CA TYR A 16 -4.21 -6.48 -1.61
C TYR A 16 -5.02 -5.53 -2.46
N GLU A 17 -5.56 -6.03 -3.57
CA GLU A 17 -6.38 -5.23 -4.46
C GLU A 17 -7.66 -4.78 -3.75
N ALA A 18 -8.30 -5.66 -2.98
CA ALA A 18 -9.48 -5.33 -2.18
C ALA A 18 -9.16 -4.26 -1.12
N ASP A 19 -8.05 -4.40 -0.37
CA ASP A 19 -7.65 -3.41 0.63
C ASP A 19 -7.31 -2.05 -0.02
N TYR A 20 -6.62 -2.07 -1.16
CA TYR A 20 -6.35 -0.88 -1.96
C TYR A 20 -7.63 -0.18 -2.39
N LEU A 21 -8.55 -0.89 -3.05
CA LEU A 21 -9.80 -0.33 -3.56
C LEU A 21 -10.67 0.24 -2.43
N ARG A 22 -10.77 -0.49 -1.32
CA ARG A 22 -11.51 -0.06 -0.13
C ARG A 22 -11.00 1.29 0.38
N ARG A 23 -9.68 1.50 0.40
CA ARG A 23 -9.05 2.75 0.86
C ARG A 23 -9.13 3.86 -0.18
N LYS A 24 -8.77 3.56 -1.43
CA LYS A 24 -8.72 4.53 -2.52
C LYS A 24 -10.09 5.15 -2.79
N PHE A 25 -11.11 4.31 -2.92
CA PHE A 25 -12.44 4.76 -3.32
C PHE A 25 -13.35 5.06 -2.14
N ARG A 26 -12.93 4.71 -0.92
CA ARG A 26 -13.72 4.86 0.30
C ARG A 26 -15.18 4.48 0.03
N LEU A 27 -15.42 3.31 -0.58
CA LEU A 27 -16.70 2.94 -1.21
C LEU A 27 -17.92 3.18 -0.32
N PHE A 28 -17.76 3.05 1.00
CA PHE A 28 -18.77 3.40 1.99
C PHE A 28 -19.19 4.89 1.98
N LYS A 29 -18.24 5.82 1.83
CA LYS A 29 -18.53 7.25 1.65
C LYS A 29 -19.28 7.52 0.35
N ALA A 30 -18.91 6.84 -0.74
CA ALA A 30 -19.61 6.96 -2.02
C ALA A 30 -21.05 6.43 -1.92
N PHE A 31 -21.26 5.33 -1.20
CA PHE A 31 -22.60 4.81 -0.92
C PHE A 31 -23.44 5.77 -0.07
N ILE A 32 -22.88 6.35 0.99
CA ILE A 32 -23.56 7.38 1.80
C ILE A 32 -23.94 8.59 0.93
N LEU A 33 -23.04 9.04 0.04
CA LEU A 33 -23.30 10.15 -0.88
C LEU A 33 -24.46 9.84 -1.83
N LEU A 34 -24.51 8.63 -2.40
CA LEU A 34 -25.60 8.22 -3.28
C LEU A 34 -26.93 8.19 -2.53
N LEU A 35 -26.92 7.71 -1.29
CA LEU A 35 -28.11 7.68 -0.44
C LEU A 35 -28.58 9.10 -0.09
N SER A 36 -27.66 10.00 0.28
CA SER A 36 -28.00 11.40 0.58
C SER A 36 -28.54 12.15 -0.65
N LEU A 37 -27.94 11.93 -1.82
CA LEU A 37 -28.39 12.48 -3.09
C LEU A 37 -29.81 11.99 -3.44
N GLY A 38 -30.08 10.69 -3.25
CA GLY A 38 -31.40 10.11 -3.47
C GLY A 38 -32.47 10.73 -2.56
N THR A 39 -32.18 10.86 -1.25
CA THR A 39 -33.10 11.51 -0.31
C THR A 39 -33.35 12.97 -0.64
N LEU A 40 -32.32 13.69 -1.09
CA LEU A 40 -32.41 15.12 -1.40
C LEU A 40 -33.18 15.36 -2.70
N ILE A 41 -32.99 14.54 -3.73
CA ILE A 41 -33.84 14.58 -4.94
C ILE A 41 -35.30 14.39 -4.54
N VAL A 42 -35.63 13.39 -3.71
CA VAL A 42 -37.02 13.14 -3.30
C VAL A 42 -37.61 14.33 -2.54
N ILE A 43 -36.86 14.96 -1.64
CA ILE A 43 -37.33 16.10 -0.83
C ILE A 43 -37.48 17.37 -1.69
N SER A 44 -36.52 17.67 -2.56
CA SER A 44 -36.45 18.94 -3.29
C SER A 44 -37.18 18.92 -4.64
N LEU A 45 -37.66 17.76 -5.11
CA LEU A 45 -38.29 17.64 -6.42
C LEU A 45 -39.57 18.48 -6.52
N GLY A 46 -40.39 18.49 -5.47
CA GLY A 46 -41.65 19.22 -5.42
C GLY A 46 -41.45 20.73 -5.55
N ASP A 47 -40.52 21.28 -4.78
CA ASP A 47 -40.21 22.71 -4.79
C ASP A 47 -39.58 23.15 -6.12
N THR A 48 -38.67 22.33 -6.66
CA THR A 48 -37.97 22.65 -7.91
C THR A 48 -38.93 22.57 -9.10
N GLN A 49 -39.82 21.57 -9.17
CA GLN A 49 -40.86 21.53 -10.20
C GLN A 49 -41.82 22.71 -10.07
N SER A 50 -42.22 23.08 -8.85
CA SER A 50 -43.12 24.21 -8.59
C SER A 50 -42.53 25.55 -9.05
N PHE A 51 -41.20 25.71 -9.05
CA PHE A 51 -40.54 26.90 -9.62
C PHE A 51 -40.82 27.07 -11.14
N PHE A 52 -40.91 25.97 -11.89
CA PHE A 52 -41.14 26.00 -13.34
C PHE A 52 -42.63 26.00 -13.71
N ILE A 53 -43.45 25.17 -13.05
CA ILE A 53 -44.85 24.91 -13.43
C ILE A 53 -45.88 25.37 -12.40
N GLY A 54 -45.46 25.86 -11.23
CA GLY A 54 -46.37 26.34 -10.19
C GLY A 54 -47.13 27.60 -10.59
N GLU A 55 -48.24 27.87 -9.92
CA GLU A 55 -49.14 29.00 -10.21
C GLU A 55 -48.43 30.36 -10.10
N ASN A 56 -47.43 30.45 -9.22
CA ASN A 56 -46.59 31.64 -9.03
C ASN A 56 -45.24 31.56 -9.75
N SER A 57 -45.10 30.69 -10.75
CA SER A 57 -43.85 30.52 -11.51
C SER A 57 -43.43 31.83 -12.16
N LEU A 58 -42.18 32.23 -11.94
CA LEU A 58 -41.54 33.39 -12.58
C LEU A 58 -41.22 33.16 -14.07
N ILE A 59 -41.32 31.92 -14.56
CA ILE A 59 -41.06 31.56 -15.96
C ILE A 59 -42.29 31.87 -16.83
N PRO A 60 -42.14 32.65 -17.92
CA PRO A 60 -43.23 32.97 -18.85
C PRO A 60 -43.86 31.73 -19.49
N ASN A 61 -45.19 31.76 -19.66
CA ASN A 61 -45.93 30.66 -20.29
C ASN A 61 -45.61 30.47 -21.78
N SER A 62 -44.97 31.44 -22.43
CA SER A 62 -44.49 31.34 -23.81
C SER A 62 -43.33 30.34 -23.97
N TRP A 63 -42.66 29.98 -22.88
CA TRP A 63 -41.53 29.04 -22.90
C TRP A 63 -42.05 27.62 -22.67
N THR A 64 -42.75 27.10 -23.69
CA THR A 64 -43.49 25.83 -23.64
C THR A 64 -42.65 24.63 -23.18
N VAL A 65 -41.36 24.59 -23.52
CA VAL A 65 -40.41 23.54 -23.12
C VAL A 65 -40.18 23.52 -21.60
N LEU A 66 -40.11 24.69 -20.95
CA LEU A 66 -39.94 24.82 -19.49
C LEU A 66 -41.26 24.76 -18.72
N LYS A 67 -42.37 24.48 -19.42
CA LYS A 67 -43.71 24.26 -18.84
C LYS A 67 -44.20 22.83 -19.01
N ASP A 68 -43.52 22.04 -19.86
CA ASP A 68 -43.80 20.62 -20.00
C ASP A 68 -43.37 19.85 -18.74
N LYS A 69 -44.29 19.06 -18.18
CA LYS A 69 -44.09 18.37 -16.90
C LYS A 69 -42.94 17.36 -16.95
N ASN A 70 -42.77 16.65 -18.07
CA ASN A 70 -41.71 15.66 -18.19
C ASN A 70 -40.34 16.32 -18.33
N THR A 71 -40.24 17.35 -19.15
CA THR A 71 -39.03 18.14 -19.37
C THR A 71 -38.59 18.85 -18.08
N VAL A 72 -39.53 19.48 -17.37
CA VAL A 72 -39.27 20.14 -16.09
C VAL A 72 -38.81 19.17 -15.02
N ASN A 73 -39.37 17.96 -14.97
CA ASN A 73 -38.92 16.93 -14.04
C ASN A 73 -37.46 16.54 -14.30
N ILE A 74 -37.09 16.29 -15.58
CA ILE A 74 -35.72 15.95 -15.98
C ILE A 74 -34.76 17.09 -15.63
N ILE A 75 -35.12 18.34 -15.96
CA ILE A 75 -34.31 19.53 -15.67
C ILE A 75 -34.15 19.73 -14.16
N SER A 76 -35.21 19.53 -13.38
CA SER A 76 -35.19 19.67 -11.93
C SER A 76 -34.24 18.65 -11.29
N VAL A 77 -34.35 17.38 -11.68
CA VAL A 77 -33.41 16.33 -11.24
C VAL A 77 -31.98 16.71 -11.61
N PHE A 78 -31.75 17.22 -12.82
CA PHE A 78 -30.42 17.62 -13.27
C PHE A 78 -29.86 18.79 -12.44
N ILE A 79 -30.64 19.84 -12.18
CA ILE A 79 -30.22 21.00 -11.38
C ILE A 79 -29.90 20.59 -9.94
N ILE A 80 -30.79 19.81 -9.31
CA ILE A 80 -30.59 19.29 -7.95
C ILE A 80 -29.33 18.42 -7.89
N THR A 81 -29.15 17.55 -8.88
CA THR A 81 -28.00 16.65 -8.94
C THR A 81 -26.70 17.42 -9.16
N ALA A 82 -26.68 18.35 -10.11
CA ALA A 82 -25.50 19.14 -10.45
C ALA A 82 -25.06 20.06 -9.30
N SER A 83 -26.02 20.71 -8.62
CA SER A 83 -25.73 21.59 -7.47
C SER A 83 -25.09 20.85 -6.29
N TYR A 84 -25.27 19.53 -6.18
CA TYR A 84 -24.66 18.71 -5.15
C TYR A 84 -23.37 18.01 -5.62
N ILE A 85 -23.33 17.54 -6.88
CA ILE A 85 -22.15 16.87 -7.45
C ILE A 85 -21.01 17.86 -7.70
N LEU A 86 -21.28 19.07 -8.20
CA LEU A 86 -20.23 20.04 -8.56
C LEU A 86 -19.36 20.46 -7.37
N PRO A 87 -19.91 20.83 -6.19
CA PRO A 87 -19.10 21.08 -5.00
C PRO A 87 -18.27 19.86 -4.59
N TRP A 88 -18.83 18.67 -4.70
CA TRP A 88 -18.15 17.43 -4.33
C TRP A 88 -16.98 17.10 -5.26
N ILE A 89 -17.13 17.33 -6.57
CA ILE A 89 -16.04 17.20 -7.55
C ILE A 89 -14.93 18.23 -7.26
N ALA A 90 -15.30 19.48 -6.97
CA ALA A 90 -14.34 20.53 -6.64
C ALA A 90 -13.55 20.17 -5.36
N GLU A 91 -14.25 19.73 -4.31
CA GLU A 91 -13.66 19.29 -3.05
C GLU A 91 -12.79 18.04 -3.24
N PHE A 92 -13.18 17.10 -4.11
CA PHE A 92 -12.39 15.92 -4.44
C PHE A 92 -11.07 16.28 -5.15
N SER A 93 -11.10 17.23 -6.09
CA SER A 93 -9.92 17.71 -6.80
C SER A 93 -8.94 18.44 -5.86
N LEU A 94 -9.45 19.33 -5.00
CA LEU A 94 -8.66 20.01 -3.96
C LEU A 94 -8.01 19.01 -3.00
N ASN A 95 -8.80 18.06 -2.48
CA ASN A 95 -8.29 17.00 -1.61
C ASN A 95 -7.20 16.16 -2.30
N GLN A 96 -7.29 15.89 -3.60
CA GLN A 96 -6.23 15.16 -4.30
C GLN A 96 -4.92 15.93 -4.32
N LYS A 97 -4.97 17.24 -4.56
CA LYS A 97 -3.78 18.10 -4.55
C LYS A 97 -3.16 18.19 -3.16
N GLU A 98 -3.96 18.45 -2.12
CA GLU A 98 -3.48 18.49 -0.73
C GLU A 98 -2.89 17.15 -0.28
N ASN A 99 -3.49 16.02 -0.68
CA ASN A 99 -2.95 14.70 -0.39
C ASN A 99 -1.61 14.43 -1.10
N ALA A 100 -1.41 14.98 -2.31
CA ALA A 100 -0.13 14.86 -3.00
C ALA A 100 0.97 15.67 -2.30
N GLU A 101 0.68 16.92 -1.93
CA GLU A 101 1.61 17.77 -1.17
C GLU A 101 1.94 17.17 0.20
N LEU A 102 0.93 16.62 0.90
CA LEU A 102 1.14 15.91 2.16
C LEU A 102 1.98 14.64 1.98
N ALA A 103 1.78 13.89 0.89
CA ALA A 103 2.58 12.70 0.58
C ALA A 103 4.05 13.05 0.38
N ASP A 104 4.35 14.15 -0.31
CA ASP A 104 5.72 14.63 -0.50
C ASP A 104 6.35 15.08 0.83
N ALA A 105 5.63 15.85 1.64
CA ALA A 105 6.10 16.26 2.97
C ALA A 105 6.36 15.06 3.91
N ILE A 106 5.47 14.06 3.86
CA ILE A 106 5.65 12.79 4.59
C ILE A 106 6.90 12.08 4.07
N LYS A 107 7.13 12.02 2.76
CA LYS A 107 8.31 11.37 2.17
C LYS A 107 9.60 12.00 2.67
N GLU A 108 9.67 13.33 2.66
CA GLU A 108 10.84 14.11 3.07
C GLU A 108 11.16 13.96 4.57
N SER A 109 10.15 13.68 5.39
CA SER A 109 10.33 13.57 6.85
C SER A 109 10.44 12.12 7.33
N LEU A 110 9.56 11.23 6.85
CA LEU A 110 9.36 9.89 7.38
C LEU A 110 10.44 8.92 6.92
N ILE A 111 10.89 9.01 5.66
CA ILE A 111 11.95 8.13 5.15
C ILE A 111 13.26 8.38 5.92
N PRO A 112 13.76 9.63 6.08
CA PRO A 112 14.96 9.87 6.87
C PRO A 112 14.83 9.46 8.35
N ALA A 113 13.65 9.68 8.96
CA ALA A 113 13.38 9.27 10.33
C ALA A 113 13.47 7.74 10.49
N LEU A 114 12.81 6.98 9.62
CA LEU A 114 12.88 5.51 9.65
C LEU A 114 14.28 4.99 9.32
N GLN A 115 15.03 5.65 8.44
CA GLN A 115 16.42 5.29 8.20
C GLN A 115 17.30 5.51 9.44
N THR A 116 17.09 6.59 10.18
CA THR A 116 17.80 6.84 11.45
C THR A 116 17.49 5.74 12.46
N GLU A 117 16.23 5.35 12.58
CA GLU A 117 15.78 4.27 13.45
C GLU A 117 16.35 2.90 13.04
N LEU A 118 16.41 2.61 11.73
CA LEU A 118 17.06 1.40 11.20
C LEU A 118 18.56 1.37 11.51
N LYS A 119 19.24 2.52 11.44
CA LYS A 119 20.66 2.63 11.82
C LYS A 119 20.86 2.35 13.31
N SER A 120 19.96 2.86 14.17
CA SER A 120 19.98 2.55 15.60
C SER A 120 19.80 1.05 15.85
N LEU A 121 18.75 0.46 15.25
CA LEU A 121 18.50 -0.99 15.35
C LEU A 121 19.71 -1.81 14.89
N LYS A 122 20.32 -1.44 13.76
CA LYS A 122 21.53 -2.09 13.25
C LYS A 122 22.67 -2.03 14.26
N ALA A 123 22.91 -0.86 14.86
CA ALA A 123 23.97 -0.68 15.84
C ALA A 123 23.73 -1.55 17.09
N ASP A 124 22.47 -1.60 17.55
CA ASP A 124 22.07 -2.42 18.69
C ASP A 124 22.24 -3.91 18.43
N ILE A 125 21.77 -4.41 17.28
CA ILE A 125 21.95 -5.81 16.87
C ILE A 125 23.44 -6.15 16.79
N LYS A 126 24.24 -5.31 16.11
CA LYS A 126 25.68 -5.56 15.97
C LYS A 126 26.37 -5.66 17.33
N ARG A 127 26.01 -4.79 18.27
CA ARG A 127 26.57 -4.76 19.63
C ARG A 127 26.14 -5.97 20.46
N ARG A 128 24.85 -6.31 20.48
CA ARG A 128 24.29 -7.40 21.32
C ARG A 128 24.74 -8.78 20.84
N PHE A 129 24.65 -9.02 19.53
CA PHE A 129 24.89 -10.33 18.92
C PHE A 129 26.32 -10.51 18.39
N LYS A 130 27.16 -9.45 18.48
CA LYS A 130 28.58 -9.47 18.10
C LYS A 130 28.83 -9.95 16.67
N PHE A 131 28.10 -9.39 15.70
CA PHE A 131 28.31 -9.68 14.27
C PHE A 131 29.73 -9.29 13.82
N SER A 132 30.43 -10.18 13.10
CA SER A 132 31.83 -10.00 12.67
C SER A 132 31.96 -8.98 11.55
N LYS A 133 31.01 -9.00 10.61
CA LYS A 133 30.90 -8.04 9.51
C LYS A 133 29.65 -7.17 9.64
N SER A 134 29.48 -6.26 8.69
CA SER A 134 28.38 -5.30 8.67
C SER A 134 27.11 -5.94 8.12
N ILE A 135 26.14 -6.25 8.99
CA ILE A 135 24.77 -6.59 8.57
C ILE A 135 24.11 -5.42 7.81
N ARG A 136 23.17 -5.75 6.93
CA ARG A 136 22.37 -4.80 6.15
C ARG A 136 20.93 -4.90 6.60
N LEU A 137 20.29 -3.76 6.84
CA LEU A 137 18.88 -3.69 7.17
C LEU A 137 18.15 -2.87 6.13
N SER A 138 17.01 -3.36 5.68
CA SER A 138 16.19 -2.70 4.67
C SER A 138 14.70 -2.92 4.92
N ILE A 139 13.87 -1.98 4.48
CA ILE A 139 12.41 -2.08 4.50
C ILE A 139 11.91 -2.14 3.06
N PHE A 140 11.18 -3.20 2.77
CA PHE A 140 10.46 -3.39 1.52
C PHE A 140 8.97 -3.13 1.72
N ILE A 141 8.34 -2.52 0.71
CA ILE A 141 6.91 -2.21 0.72
C ILE A 141 6.29 -2.72 -0.58
N PRO A 142 5.11 -3.37 -0.53
CA PRO A 142 4.38 -3.73 -1.73
C PRO A 142 3.76 -2.48 -2.38
N ILE A 143 4.03 -2.30 -3.66
CA ILE A 143 3.60 -1.17 -4.49
C ILE A 143 2.78 -1.69 -5.66
N ARG A 144 1.63 -1.05 -5.88
CA ARG A 144 0.74 -1.34 -7.00
C ARG A 144 1.30 -0.73 -8.27
N GLN A 145 1.64 -1.57 -9.25
CA GLN A 145 2.08 -1.18 -10.58
C GLN A 145 0.92 -1.05 -11.58
N GLY A 146 -0.20 -1.72 -11.28
CA GLY A 146 -1.39 -1.71 -12.13
C GLY A 146 -2.51 -2.54 -11.50
N ILE A 147 -3.58 -2.79 -12.26
CA ILE A 147 -4.71 -3.61 -11.79
C ILE A 147 -4.22 -5.03 -11.46
N ALA A 148 -4.36 -5.43 -10.21
CA ALA A 148 -3.89 -6.73 -9.68
C ALA A 148 -2.41 -7.02 -9.97
N LYS A 149 -1.59 -5.97 -10.19
CA LYS A 149 -0.14 -6.09 -10.40
C LYS A 149 0.57 -5.35 -9.28
N TRP A 150 1.30 -6.11 -8.49
CA TRP A 150 1.98 -5.65 -7.28
C TRP A 150 3.43 -6.10 -7.30
N SER A 151 4.33 -5.24 -6.87
CA SER A 151 5.76 -5.53 -6.73
C SER A 151 6.27 -5.07 -5.38
N PHE A 152 7.35 -5.67 -4.89
CA PHE A 152 8.09 -5.15 -3.75
C PHE A 152 9.12 -4.14 -4.22
N GLN A 153 9.23 -3.03 -3.49
CA GLN A 153 10.30 -2.04 -3.65
C GLN A 153 10.96 -1.76 -2.30
N MET A 154 12.29 -1.62 -2.30
CA MET A 154 13.04 -1.14 -1.14
C MET A 154 12.79 0.36 -0.95
N ILE A 155 12.36 0.78 0.25
CA ILE A 155 12.07 2.18 0.55
C ILE A 155 13.05 2.77 1.56
N CYS A 156 13.46 1.99 2.55
CA CYS A 156 14.41 2.41 3.57
C CYS A 156 15.57 1.43 3.65
N LYS A 157 16.78 1.92 3.93
CA LYS A 157 18.00 1.13 4.00
C LYS A 157 19.02 1.73 4.95
N THR A 158 19.93 0.89 5.44
CA THR A 158 21.15 1.32 6.14
C THR A 158 22.26 1.75 5.17
N ASP A 159 23.25 2.49 5.66
CA ASP A 159 24.27 3.14 4.81
C ASP A 159 25.14 2.19 3.98
N ASN A 160 25.27 0.94 4.40
CA ASN A 160 26.01 -0.09 3.66
C ASN A 160 25.19 -0.79 2.57
N VAL A 161 23.96 -0.35 2.31
CA VAL A 161 23.17 -0.76 1.15
C VAL A 161 23.30 0.32 0.07
N PRO A 162 23.80 0.00 -1.14
CA PRO A 162 23.93 0.96 -2.25
C PRO A 162 22.59 1.54 -2.72
N ASP A 163 22.58 2.78 -3.21
CA ASP A 163 21.37 3.43 -3.74
C ASP A 163 20.78 2.71 -4.96
N LYS A 164 21.61 2.03 -5.76
CA LYS A 164 21.12 1.22 -6.88
C LYS A 164 20.13 0.12 -6.46
N GLU A 165 20.21 -0.39 -5.23
CA GLU A 165 19.28 -1.42 -4.74
C GLU A 165 17.86 -0.86 -4.51
N LEU A 166 17.70 0.46 -4.34
CA LEU A 166 16.40 1.12 -4.25
C LEU A 166 15.63 1.13 -5.58
N LEU A 167 16.34 0.93 -6.69
CA LEU A 167 15.74 0.88 -8.03
C LEU A 167 15.12 -0.50 -8.32
N ALA A 168 15.46 -1.52 -7.54
CA ALA A 168 14.94 -2.87 -7.75
C ALA A 168 13.43 -2.93 -7.43
N SER A 169 12.68 -3.56 -8.32
CA SER A 169 11.26 -3.82 -8.17
C SER A 169 10.97 -5.24 -8.65
N PHE A 170 10.59 -6.11 -7.72
CA PHE A 170 10.43 -7.53 -7.97
C PHE A 170 9.01 -7.99 -7.68
N ASN A 171 8.58 -9.06 -8.33
CA ASN A 171 7.23 -9.57 -8.13
C ASN A 171 7.02 -10.07 -6.69
N LEU A 172 5.75 -10.13 -6.26
CA LEU A 172 5.41 -10.53 -4.89
C LEU A 172 5.84 -11.98 -4.54
N ASP A 173 6.19 -12.80 -5.51
CA ASP A 173 6.65 -14.18 -5.34
C ASP A 173 8.14 -14.38 -5.64
N GLU A 174 8.87 -13.31 -5.95
CA GLU A 174 10.29 -13.35 -6.32
C GLU A 174 11.22 -13.06 -5.14
N GLY A 175 12.34 -13.78 -5.12
CA GLY A 175 13.39 -13.64 -4.12
C GLY A 175 12.94 -14.01 -2.71
N VAL A 176 13.79 -13.70 -1.73
CA VAL A 176 13.55 -13.97 -0.29
C VAL A 176 12.30 -13.26 0.19
N VAL A 177 12.19 -12.00 -0.18
CA VAL A 177 11.11 -11.11 0.23
C VAL A 177 9.78 -11.65 -0.30
N GLY A 178 9.73 -12.08 -1.57
CA GLY A 178 8.55 -12.68 -2.16
C GLY A 178 8.21 -14.07 -1.61
N TYR A 179 9.23 -14.91 -1.36
CA TYR A 179 9.02 -16.20 -0.69
C TYR A 179 8.40 -16.02 0.71
N THR A 180 9.00 -15.13 1.52
CA THR A 180 8.52 -14.84 2.87
C THR A 180 7.13 -14.22 2.83
N PHE A 181 6.90 -13.34 1.85
CA PHE A 181 5.59 -12.81 1.60
C PHE A 181 4.56 -13.90 1.36
N LEU A 182 4.81 -14.92 0.53
CA LEU A 182 3.83 -15.98 0.28
C LEU A 182 3.58 -16.88 1.49
N LYS A 183 4.61 -17.18 2.29
CA LYS A 183 4.53 -18.11 3.43
C LYS A 183 3.94 -17.51 4.70
N SER A 184 4.10 -16.20 4.87
CA SER A 184 3.77 -15.53 6.11
C SER A 184 2.28 -15.61 6.46
N LYS A 185 2.03 -16.19 7.64
CA LYS A 185 0.84 -15.98 8.48
C LYS A 185 1.15 -14.81 9.43
N LYS A 186 0.12 -14.15 9.98
CA LYS A 186 0.23 -12.91 10.78
C LYS A 186 1.49 -12.88 11.69
N HIS A 187 2.38 -11.91 11.46
CA HIS A 187 3.67 -11.71 12.15
C HIS A 187 4.62 -12.92 12.14
N CYS A 188 5.03 -13.35 10.95
CA CYS A 188 5.97 -14.46 10.78
C CYS A 188 7.39 -13.95 10.54
N VAL A 189 8.35 -14.62 11.17
CA VAL A 189 9.79 -14.45 10.99
C VAL A 189 10.30 -15.63 10.17
N GLU A 190 10.97 -15.37 9.06
CA GLU A 190 11.55 -16.41 8.20
C GLU A 190 13.05 -16.16 8.03
N LEU A 191 13.86 -17.18 8.30
CA LEU A 191 15.30 -17.18 8.04
C LEU A 191 15.59 -18.10 6.85
N ILE A 192 16.21 -17.55 5.82
CA ILE A 192 16.63 -18.31 4.63
C ILE A 192 18.15 -18.32 4.54
N ASN A 193 18.72 -19.51 4.37
CA ASN A 193 20.14 -19.70 4.12
C ASN A 193 20.41 -19.75 2.61
N PHE A 194 21.33 -18.91 2.15
CA PHE A 194 21.81 -18.81 0.77
C PHE A 194 23.21 -19.38 0.57
N SER A 195 23.87 -19.83 1.64
CA SER A 195 25.19 -20.44 1.52
C SER A 195 25.17 -21.75 0.72
N ASP A 196 24.00 -22.40 0.62
CA ASP A 196 23.77 -23.61 -0.17
C ASP A 196 22.50 -23.47 -1.02
N CYS A 197 22.66 -23.40 -2.34
CA CYS A 197 21.53 -23.32 -3.28
C CYS A 197 20.57 -24.52 -3.18
N ASN A 198 21.04 -25.69 -2.72
CA ASN A 198 20.19 -26.87 -2.53
C ASN A 198 19.29 -26.78 -1.29
N SER A 199 19.62 -25.86 -0.36
CA SER A 199 18.83 -25.60 0.83
C SER A 199 17.62 -24.70 0.57
N LEU A 200 17.53 -24.10 -0.63
CA LEU A 200 16.43 -23.24 -0.99
C LEU A 200 15.12 -24.06 -1.14
N PRO A 201 14.01 -23.58 -0.57
CA PRO A 201 12.72 -24.24 -0.70
C PRO A 201 12.31 -24.40 -2.18
N LYS A 202 11.67 -25.52 -2.54
CA LYS A 202 11.19 -25.77 -3.92
C LYS A 202 10.23 -24.70 -4.46
N SER A 203 9.55 -23.97 -3.59
CA SER A 203 8.64 -22.88 -3.96
C SER A 203 9.34 -21.52 -4.07
N TYR A 204 10.65 -21.44 -3.86
CA TYR A 204 11.43 -20.23 -4.05
C TYR A 204 11.55 -19.91 -5.55
N LYS A 205 11.29 -18.66 -5.91
CA LYS A 205 11.56 -18.14 -7.26
C LYS A 205 12.74 -17.18 -7.20
N HIS A 206 13.71 -17.38 -8.08
CA HIS A 206 14.85 -16.47 -8.21
C HIS A 206 14.41 -15.08 -8.68
N LEU A 207 15.23 -14.08 -8.39
CA LEU A 207 15.03 -12.74 -8.94
C LEU A 207 15.17 -12.78 -10.46
N THR A 208 14.47 -11.89 -11.16
CA THR A 208 14.71 -11.68 -12.59
C THR A 208 16.12 -11.14 -12.83
N TYR A 209 16.68 -11.39 -14.02
CA TYR A 209 18.03 -10.91 -14.39
C TYR A 209 18.22 -9.41 -14.13
N GLU A 210 17.21 -8.60 -14.43
CA GLU A 210 17.23 -7.15 -14.17
C GLU A 210 17.42 -6.84 -12.67
N ASN A 211 16.67 -7.52 -11.80
CA ASN A 211 16.77 -7.33 -10.35
C ASN A 211 18.04 -7.95 -9.76
N GLU A 212 18.55 -9.04 -10.34
CA GLU A 212 19.81 -9.66 -9.93
C GLU A 212 21.02 -8.73 -10.11
N VAL A 213 21.01 -7.86 -11.12
CA VAL A 213 22.11 -6.89 -11.34
C VAL A 213 22.05 -5.74 -10.32
N LEU A 214 20.84 -5.43 -9.83
CA LEU A 214 20.61 -4.35 -8.87
C LEU A 214 20.94 -4.80 -7.45
N ILE A 215 20.40 -5.96 -7.03
CA ILE A 215 20.52 -6.50 -5.67
C ILE A 215 21.86 -7.18 -5.45
N ASN A 216 22.39 -7.10 -4.23
CA ASN A 216 23.62 -7.78 -3.86
C ASN A 216 23.50 -9.31 -3.96
N LYS A 217 24.46 -9.92 -4.67
CA LYS A 217 24.51 -11.37 -4.92
C LYS A 217 25.25 -12.16 -3.84
N ASN A 218 26.00 -11.49 -2.96
CA ASN A 218 26.87 -12.15 -1.98
C ASN A 218 26.17 -12.48 -0.66
N ILE A 219 24.86 -12.25 -0.58
CA ILE A 219 24.04 -12.52 0.60
C ILE A 219 24.13 -14.01 0.95
N GLN A 220 24.53 -14.30 2.20
CA GLN A 220 24.64 -15.65 2.74
C GLN A 220 23.40 -16.05 3.54
N SER A 221 22.75 -15.09 4.22
CA SER A 221 21.43 -15.32 4.81
C SER A 221 20.61 -14.06 4.93
N VAL A 222 19.30 -14.26 4.99
CA VAL A 222 18.32 -13.19 5.18
C VAL A 222 17.27 -13.62 6.19
N LEU A 223 17.06 -12.77 7.19
CA LEU A 223 15.93 -12.78 8.09
C LEU A 223 14.88 -11.79 7.58
N VAL A 224 13.65 -12.23 7.37
CA VAL A 224 12.56 -11.36 6.90
C VAL A 224 11.37 -11.42 7.85
N ILE A 225 10.82 -10.24 8.16
CA ILE A 225 9.73 -10.08 9.13
C ILE A 225 8.67 -9.13 8.58
N GLY A 226 7.39 -9.51 8.70
CA GLY A 226 6.28 -8.71 8.17
C GLY A 226 5.54 -7.82 9.15
N ALA A 227 5.28 -6.58 8.71
CA ALA A 227 4.29 -5.68 9.28
C ALA A 227 2.93 -5.93 8.63
N PHE A 228 1.89 -6.14 9.43
CA PHE A 228 0.55 -6.45 8.92
C PHE A 228 -0.43 -5.31 9.23
N GLN A 229 -1.38 -5.09 8.33
CA GLN A 229 -2.59 -4.33 8.57
C GLN A 229 -3.80 -5.10 8.02
N GLU A 230 -4.75 -5.43 8.89
CA GLU A 230 -6.05 -6.01 8.50
C GLU A 230 -5.95 -7.21 7.55
N GLY A 231 -4.88 -8.01 7.68
CA GLY A 231 -4.63 -9.20 6.86
C GLY A 231 -3.70 -8.99 5.66
N ALA A 232 -3.40 -7.74 5.28
CA ALA A 232 -2.40 -7.42 4.25
C ALA A 232 -1.03 -7.08 4.88
N ILE A 233 0.07 -7.40 4.20
CA ILE A 233 1.42 -7.00 4.62
C ILE A 233 1.70 -5.58 4.11
N VAL A 234 1.96 -4.64 4.99
CA VAL A 234 2.21 -3.24 4.60
C VAL A 234 3.70 -2.93 4.48
N GLY A 235 4.55 -3.80 5.00
CA GLY A 235 5.99 -3.76 4.77
C GLY A 235 6.70 -4.98 5.34
N LEU A 236 7.93 -5.21 4.88
CA LEU A 236 8.80 -6.29 5.29
C LEU A 236 10.14 -5.70 5.72
N LEU A 237 10.57 -6.01 6.95
CA LEU A 237 11.95 -5.76 7.40
C LEU A 237 12.80 -6.94 6.93
N ALA A 238 13.87 -6.66 6.20
CA ALA A 238 14.89 -7.63 5.83
C ALA A 238 16.20 -7.29 6.54
N ILE A 239 16.78 -8.27 7.22
CA ILE A 239 18.10 -8.21 7.82
C ILE A 239 18.95 -9.26 7.13
N ASP A 240 20.04 -8.85 6.49
CA ASP A 240 20.88 -9.77 5.72
C ASP A 240 22.37 -9.62 6.04
N THR A 241 23.10 -10.71 5.82
CA THR A 241 24.55 -10.78 6.01
C THR A 241 25.23 -11.47 4.84
N GLU A 242 26.46 -11.05 4.56
CA GLU A 242 27.37 -11.64 3.58
C GLU A 242 28.35 -12.62 4.24
N ASP A 243 28.32 -12.77 5.57
CA ASP A 243 29.24 -13.63 6.31
C ASP A 243 28.57 -14.95 6.70
N SER A 244 29.11 -16.06 6.21
CA SER A 244 28.62 -17.39 6.56
C SER A 244 28.89 -17.76 8.02
N GLN A 245 29.82 -17.07 8.70
CA GLN A 245 30.07 -17.27 10.13
C GLN A 245 28.99 -16.65 11.02
N ASP A 246 28.25 -15.68 10.50
CA ASP A 246 27.18 -14.99 11.21
C ASP A 246 25.84 -15.77 11.17
N MET A 247 25.80 -16.92 10.48
CA MET A 247 24.60 -17.76 10.34
C MET A 247 23.97 -18.17 11.67
N SER A 248 24.79 -18.59 12.64
CA SER A 248 24.30 -18.99 13.97
C SER A 248 23.69 -17.82 14.74
N LYS A 249 24.20 -16.61 14.52
CA LYS A 249 23.67 -15.36 15.10
C LYS A 249 22.36 -14.95 14.42
N MET A 250 22.28 -15.13 13.10
CA MET A 250 21.04 -14.90 12.34
C MET A 250 19.92 -15.86 12.71
N ALA A 251 20.25 -17.04 13.24
CA ALA A 251 19.30 -18.03 13.76
C ALA A 251 18.94 -17.84 15.23
N ASP A 252 19.53 -16.86 15.92
CA ASP A 252 19.23 -16.59 17.32
C ASP A 252 17.78 -16.07 17.48
N ILE A 253 16.99 -16.75 18.29
CA ILE A 253 15.58 -16.41 18.54
C ILE A 253 15.46 -15.01 19.13
N SER A 254 16.40 -14.59 19.98
CA SER A 254 16.33 -13.25 20.58
C SER A 254 16.55 -12.13 19.57
N LEU A 255 17.27 -12.38 18.47
CA LEU A 255 17.35 -11.44 17.34
C LEU A 255 16.01 -11.35 16.60
N HIS A 256 15.32 -12.49 16.45
CA HIS A 256 14.02 -12.56 15.78
C HIS A 256 12.96 -11.79 16.56
N ASP A 257 12.95 -11.97 17.89
CA ASP A 257 12.06 -11.26 18.81
C ASP A 257 12.35 -9.76 18.79
N ASP A 258 13.61 -9.33 18.92
CA ASP A 258 14.00 -7.90 18.87
C ASP A 258 13.54 -7.24 17.55
N ALA A 259 13.73 -7.93 16.42
CA ALA A 259 13.38 -7.42 15.11
C ALA A 259 11.86 -7.42 14.88
N LEU A 260 11.14 -8.39 15.46
CA LEU A 260 9.68 -8.43 15.46
C LEU A 260 9.08 -7.29 16.30
N ASP A 261 9.59 -7.08 17.51
CA ASP A 261 9.16 -5.98 18.38
C ASP A 261 9.39 -4.63 17.70
N TRP A 262 10.54 -4.46 17.04
CA TRP A 262 10.85 -3.24 16.32
C TRP A 262 9.86 -2.96 15.18
N ILE A 263 9.57 -3.95 14.33
CA ILE A 263 8.65 -3.74 13.20
C ILE A 263 7.20 -3.53 13.66
N ILE A 264 6.80 -4.15 14.77
CA ILE A 264 5.50 -3.90 15.40
C ILE A 264 5.43 -2.45 15.90
N ALA A 265 6.46 -2.00 16.63
CA ALA A 265 6.55 -0.64 17.16
C ALA A 265 6.52 0.42 16.06
N LYS A 266 7.14 0.16 14.92
CA LYS A 266 7.17 1.07 13.76
C LYS A 266 6.03 0.82 12.75
N SER A 267 5.08 -0.06 13.04
CA SER A 267 4.04 -0.47 12.10
C SER A 267 3.18 0.70 11.58
N ASN A 268 2.91 1.73 12.40
CA ASN A 268 2.16 2.91 11.95
C ASN A 268 2.92 3.75 10.92
N ALA A 269 4.24 3.93 11.12
CA ALA A 269 5.11 4.63 10.19
C ALA A 269 5.20 3.86 8.86
N ILE A 270 5.37 2.53 8.92
CA ILE A 270 5.41 1.67 7.73
C ILE A 270 4.07 1.70 6.98
N ARG A 271 2.93 1.69 7.69
CA ARG A 271 1.61 1.87 7.10
C ARG A 271 1.49 3.19 6.36
N LEU A 272 1.98 4.28 6.94
CA LEU A 272 1.95 5.59 6.32
C LEU A 272 2.81 5.64 5.05
N LEU A 273 4.00 5.02 5.07
CA LEU A 273 4.82 4.86 3.87
C LEU A 273 4.11 4.05 2.78
N TRP A 274 3.46 2.93 3.13
CA TRP A 274 2.72 2.11 2.18
C TRP A 274 1.58 2.91 1.54
N ARG A 275 0.83 3.66 2.34
CA ARG A 275 -0.25 4.54 1.89
C ARG A 275 0.25 5.60 0.91
N MET A 276 1.32 6.29 1.28
CA MET A 276 1.97 7.30 0.46
C MET A 276 2.42 6.72 -0.89
N LYS A 277 3.09 5.56 -0.88
CA LYS A 277 3.58 4.90 -2.09
C LYS A 277 2.48 4.38 -3.02
N ASN A 278 1.30 4.10 -2.47
CA ASN A 278 0.16 3.60 -3.24
C ASN A 278 -0.92 4.69 -3.47
N HIS A 279 -0.72 5.91 -2.98
CA HIS A 279 -1.68 7.02 -3.06
C HIS A 279 -3.08 6.70 -2.48
N VAL A 280 -3.14 6.13 -1.26
CA VAL A 280 -4.37 5.68 -0.57
C VAL A 280 -4.55 6.14 0.87
#